data_AF-A0A7K6F090-F1
#
_entry.id   AF-A0A7K6F090-F1
#
_cell.length_a   1.000
_cell.length_b   1.000
_cell.length_c   1.000
_cell.angle_alpha   90.00
_cell.angle_beta   90.00
_cell.angle_gamma   90.00
#
_symmetry.space_group_name_H-M   'P 1'
#
loop_
_entity.id
_entity.type
_entity.pdbx_description
1 polymer ?
#
loop_
_entity_poly.entity_id
_entity_poly.type
_entity_poly.pdbx_seq_one_letter_code
_entity_poly.pdbx_strand_id
1 'polypeptide(L)'
;RKLSLRNNQISNVPKGVSELKSLEELNLASNRLADLPGCSGFTSLQFLNVEMNSILTPSADFFQSCPRVRELQAGHNPFKCSCELQDFIRGERRSGGRLFGWPAAYVCEYPEGLRGTELKDFHLSQLACNMTLLLVTALLLTLVLVAAVAFLCICLDVPWYVRMTWQWTQTKRRAWHNPPGDEGTVLQFHAFISYSERDSSWVKNELIPNLEKGEGCVQLCQHERNFIPGKSIVENIINCIEKSYKSIFVLSPNFVQSEWCHYELYFAHHKLFSENSNSLILILLEPIPPYIIPARYHKLKALMAKRTYLEWPKERSKRALFWANLRAAISI
;
A
#
# COMPACT_ATOMS: atom_id res chain seq x y z
N ARG A 1 -56.34 -43.18 9.01
CA ARG A 1 -55.78 -44.22 8.10
C ARG A 1 -54.27 -44.07 8.05
N LYS A 2 -53.51 -45.16 8.15
CA LYS A 2 -52.05 -45.15 8.29
C LYS A 2 -51.39 -45.92 7.15
N LEU A 3 -50.26 -45.43 6.64
CA LEU A 3 -49.43 -46.11 5.64
C LEU A 3 -47.97 -46.02 6.06
N SER A 4 -47.31 -47.17 6.17
CA SER A 4 -45.88 -47.26 6.45
C SER A 4 -45.14 -47.83 5.25
N LEU A 5 -44.17 -47.05 4.77
CA LEU A 5 -43.26 -47.35 3.67
C LEU A 5 -41.80 -47.25 4.16
N ARG A 6 -41.57 -47.50 5.45
CA ARG A 6 -40.23 -47.48 6.06
C ARG A 6 -39.30 -48.51 5.42
N ASN A 7 -38.03 -48.15 5.22
CA ASN A 7 -36.97 -49.06 4.76
C ASN A 7 -37.22 -49.69 3.37
N ASN A 8 -37.68 -48.88 2.41
CA ASN A 8 -38.00 -49.33 1.04
C ASN A 8 -37.13 -48.67 -0.04
N GLN A 9 -36.03 -48.00 0.32
CA GLN A 9 -35.11 -47.33 -0.61
C GLN A 9 -35.80 -46.30 -1.53
N ILE A 10 -36.91 -45.71 -1.07
CA ILE A 10 -37.73 -44.79 -1.85
C ILE A 10 -37.00 -43.45 -2.02
N SER A 11 -36.75 -43.05 -3.27
CA SER A 11 -36.17 -41.73 -3.57
C SER A 11 -37.23 -40.65 -3.82
N ASN A 12 -38.42 -41.04 -4.29
CA ASN A 12 -39.55 -40.14 -4.55
C ASN A 12 -40.86 -40.85 -4.21
N VAL A 13 -41.82 -40.13 -3.61
CA VAL A 13 -43.14 -40.70 -3.31
C VAL A 13 -43.89 -40.97 -4.62
N PRO A 14 -44.36 -42.22 -4.89
CA PRO A 14 -45.08 -42.54 -6.12
C PRO A 14 -46.38 -41.74 -6.26
N LYS A 15 -46.73 -41.37 -7.50
CA LYS A 15 -47.96 -40.60 -7.79
C LYS A 15 -49.22 -41.26 -7.21
N GLY A 16 -49.36 -42.58 -7.31
CA GLY A 16 -50.52 -43.29 -6.75
C GLY A 16 -50.65 -43.18 -5.22
N VAL A 17 -49.54 -43.05 -4.49
CA VAL A 17 -49.57 -42.82 -3.04
C VAL A 17 -50.00 -41.38 -2.74
N SER A 18 -49.59 -40.42 -3.57
CA SER A 18 -50.00 -39.02 -3.43
C SER A 18 -51.49 -38.78 -3.63
N GLU A 19 -52.24 -39.71 -4.25
CA GLU A 19 -53.70 -39.59 -4.45
C GLU A 19 -54.53 -40.07 -3.25
N LEU A 20 -53.90 -40.56 -2.19
CA LEU A 20 -54.57 -41.08 -0.99
C LEU A 20 -55.10 -39.95 -0.08
N LYS A 21 -56.20 -39.30 -0.50
CA LYS A 21 -56.80 -38.13 0.16
C LYS A 21 -57.21 -38.34 1.63
N SER A 22 -57.54 -39.57 2.02
CA SER A 22 -57.95 -39.92 3.40
C SER A 22 -56.80 -40.42 4.29
N LEU A 23 -55.56 -40.35 3.81
CA LEU A 23 -54.40 -40.76 4.60
C LEU A 23 -54.12 -39.73 5.70
N GLU A 24 -53.95 -40.21 6.94
CA GLU A 24 -53.71 -39.36 8.12
C GLU A 24 -52.27 -39.49 8.63
N GLU A 25 -51.67 -40.68 8.51
CA GLU A 25 -50.30 -40.94 8.94
C GLU A 25 -49.51 -41.59 7.81
N LEU A 26 -48.36 -40.98 7.46
CA LEU A 26 -47.44 -41.47 6.45
C LEU A 26 -46.05 -41.62 7.06
N ASN A 27 -45.54 -42.85 7.07
CA ASN A 27 -44.18 -43.14 7.52
C ASN A 27 -43.28 -43.51 6.33
N LEU A 28 -42.29 -42.67 6.07
CA LEU A 28 -41.27 -42.76 5.04
C LEU A 28 -39.86 -42.79 5.64
N ALA A 29 -39.71 -43.15 6.92
CA ALA A 29 -38.42 -43.21 7.58
C ALA A 29 -37.46 -44.20 6.89
N SER A 30 -36.14 -43.97 7.03
CA SER A 30 -35.11 -44.87 6.52
C SER A 30 -35.24 -45.14 5.02
N ASN A 31 -35.40 -44.08 4.21
CA ASN A 31 -35.46 -44.13 2.75
C ASN A 31 -34.35 -43.26 2.14
N ARG A 32 -34.49 -42.83 0.88
CA ARG A 32 -33.50 -42.02 0.15
C ARG A 32 -34.10 -40.72 -0.39
N LEU A 33 -35.07 -40.16 0.34
CA LEU A 33 -35.74 -38.92 -0.04
C LEU A 33 -34.74 -37.76 -0.01
N ALA A 34 -34.71 -36.96 -1.07
CA ALA A 34 -33.89 -35.75 -1.16
C ALA A 34 -34.62 -34.50 -0.65
N ASP A 35 -35.96 -34.54 -0.59
CA ASP A 35 -36.81 -33.43 -0.13
C ASP A 35 -38.09 -33.96 0.53
N LEU A 36 -38.81 -33.08 1.22
CA LEU A 36 -40.12 -33.35 1.81
C LEU A 36 -41.18 -33.53 0.72
N PRO A 37 -42.07 -34.53 0.85
CA PRO A 37 -43.19 -34.68 -0.08
C PRO A 37 -44.19 -33.52 0.09
N GLY A 38 -44.64 -32.92 -1.02
CA GLY A 38 -45.70 -31.93 -0.99
C GLY A 38 -47.06 -32.53 -0.58
N CYS A 39 -47.92 -31.74 0.07
CA CYS A 39 -49.23 -32.21 0.54
C CYS A 39 -50.41 -31.94 -0.40
N SER A 40 -50.17 -31.54 -1.65
CA SER A 40 -51.23 -31.24 -2.62
C SER A 40 -52.22 -32.40 -2.81
N GLY A 41 -51.74 -33.64 -2.74
CA GLY A 41 -52.58 -34.84 -2.79
C GLY A 41 -52.93 -35.46 -1.41
N PHE A 42 -52.20 -35.09 -0.36
CA PHE A 42 -52.36 -35.59 1.00
C PHE A 42 -53.23 -34.65 1.86
N THR A 43 -54.50 -34.48 1.47
CA THR A 43 -55.36 -33.45 2.06
C THR A 43 -55.76 -33.71 3.52
N SER A 44 -55.64 -34.93 4.04
CA SER A 44 -56.00 -35.27 5.44
C SER A 44 -54.80 -35.62 6.33
N LEU A 45 -53.57 -35.44 5.83
CA LEU A 45 -52.36 -35.87 6.51
C LEU A 45 -52.09 -35.03 7.76
N GLN A 46 -51.87 -35.72 8.88
CA GLN A 46 -51.63 -35.14 10.20
C GLN A 46 -50.23 -35.47 10.73
N PHE A 47 -49.73 -36.66 10.41
CA PHE A 47 -48.42 -37.13 10.84
C PHE A 47 -47.57 -37.54 9.63
N LEU A 48 -46.36 -36.97 9.54
CA LEU A 48 -45.39 -37.33 8.52
C LEU A 48 -44.05 -37.68 9.18
N ASN A 49 -43.56 -38.89 8.95
CA ASN A 49 -42.21 -39.29 9.35
C ASN A 49 -41.34 -39.49 8.10
N VAL A 50 -40.22 -38.75 8.04
CA VAL A 50 -39.19 -38.76 7.00
C VAL A 50 -37.78 -38.80 7.63
N GLU A 51 -37.67 -39.32 8.84
CA GLU A 51 -36.41 -39.48 9.56
C GLU A 51 -35.43 -40.40 8.80
N MET A 52 -34.12 -40.20 8.96
CA MET A 52 -33.07 -41.03 8.32
C MET A 52 -33.24 -41.10 6.79
N ASN A 53 -33.32 -39.95 6.13
CA ASN A 53 -33.32 -39.81 4.68
C ASN A 53 -32.11 -38.97 4.24
N SER A 54 -32.12 -38.46 3.01
CA SER A 54 -31.05 -37.63 2.43
C SER A 54 -31.51 -36.18 2.20
N ILE A 55 -32.36 -35.65 3.09
CA ILE A 55 -32.91 -34.30 2.95
C ILE A 55 -31.86 -33.27 3.34
N LEU A 56 -31.47 -32.42 2.39
CA LEU A 56 -30.47 -31.37 2.61
C LEU A 56 -31.11 -30.05 3.02
N THR A 57 -32.08 -29.56 2.24
CA THR A 57 -32.69 -28.23 2.36
C THR A 57 -34.19 -28.33 2.09
N PRO A 58 -35.01 -28.66 3.10
CA PRO A 58 -36.45 -28.71 2.95
C PRO A 58 -37.02 -27.33 2.59
N SER A 59 -38.03 -27.30 1.71
CA SER A 59 -38.68 -26.06 1.30
C SER A 59 -39.38 -25.34 2.46
N ALA A 60 -39.13 -24.04 2.61
CA ALA A 60 -39.76 -23.19 3.63
C ALA A 60 -41.29 -23.11 3.51
N ASP A 61 -41.82 -23.35 2.31
CA ASP A 61 -43.26 -23.30 2.03
C ASP A 61 -43.98 -24.60 2.43
N PHE A 62 -43.26 -25.62 2.93
CA PHE A 62 -43.86 -26.88 3.37
C PHE A 62 -44.97 -26.64 4.39
N PHE A 63 -44.74 -25.80 5.41
CA PHE A 63 -45.73 -25.54 6.46
C PHE A 63 -46.99 -24.81 5.95
N GLN A 64 -46.87 -24.05 4.86
CA GLN A 64 -48.00 -23.40 4.18
C GLN A 64 -48.74 -24.38 3.27
N SER A 65 -47.99 -25.23 2.56
CA SER A 65 -48.51 -26.25 1.63
C SER A 65 -49.16 -27.43 2.36
N CYS A 66 -48.73 -27.71 3.60
CA CYS A 66 -49.15 -28.81 4.45
C CYS A 66 -49.79 -28.31 5.77
N PRO A 67 -50.88 -27.52 5.72
CA PRO A 67 -51.38 -26.84 6.91
C PRO A 67 -51.94 -27.79 7.98
N ARG A 68 -52.39 -28.99 7.58
CA ARG A 68 -53.00 -30.00 8.45
C ARG A 68 -52.00 -30.92 9.15
N VAL A 69 -50.75 -30.93 8.72
CA VAL A 69 -49.70 -31.72 9.37
C VAL A 69 -49.40 -31.09 10.73
N ARG A 70 -49.64 -31.86 11.79
CA ARG A 70 -49.44 -31.45 13.19
C ARG A 70 -48.06 -31.86 13.70
N GLU A 71 -47.57 -32.99 13.21
CA GLU A 71 -46.29 -33.55 13.63
C GLU A 71 -45.47 -33.98 12.42
N LEU A 72 -44.25 -33.45 12.33
CA LEU A 72 -43.26 -33.77 11.33
C LEU A 72 -42.00 -34.32 12.00
N GLN A 73 -41.71 -35.60 11.78
CA GLN A 73 -40.47 -36.24 12.18
C GLN A 73 -39.49 -36.19 11.01
N ALA A 74 -38.51 -35.30 11.07
CA ALA A 74 -37.52 -35.11 10.00
C ALA A 74 -36.07 -35.14 10.52
N GLY A 75 -35.87 -35.63 11.74
CA GLY A 75 -34.56 -35.75 12.36
C GLY A 75 -33.62 -36.68 11.59
N HIS A 76 -32.34 -36.65 11.97
CA HIS A 76 -31.30 -37.52 11.40
C HIS A 76 -31.22 -37.47 9.87
N ASN A 77 -31.42 -36.29 9.30
CA ASN A 77 -31.16 -35.99 7.89
C ASN A 77 -29.88 -35.14 7.77
N PRO A 78 -29.13 -35.25 6.65
CA PRO A 78 -27.87 -34.53 6.45
C PRO A 78 -28.11 -33.06 6.09
N PHE A 79 -28.67 -32.27 7.01
CA PHE A 79 -29.07 -30.89 6.73
C PHE A 79 -27.89 -30.04 6.26
N LYS A 80 -28.08 -29.35 5.13
CA LYS A 80 -27.15 -28.36 4.62
C LYS A 80 -27.57 -27.00 5.14
N CYS A 81 -26.82 -26.48 6.10
CA CYS A 81 -27.04 -25.21 6.76
C CYS A 81 -26.72 -24.03 5.85
N SER A 82 -27.71 -23.70 5.03
CA SER A 82 -27.77 -22.60 4.08
C SER A 82 -28.85 -21.59 4.48
N CYS A 83 -28.92 -20.48 3.75
CA CYS A 83 -29.97 -19.48 3.92
C CYS A 83 -31.38 -20.05 3.66
N GLU A 84 -31.51 -21.01 2.73
CA GLU A 84 -32.78 -21.68 2.45
C GLU A 84 -33.27 -22.50 3.67
N LEU A 85 -32.35 -23.24 4.32
CA LEU A 85 -32.68 -23.97 5.55
C LEU A 85 -33.06 -23.01 6.69
N GLN A 86 -32.42 -21.85 6.78
CA GLN A 86 -32.78 -20.84 7.76
C GLN A 86 -34.22 -20.32 7.57
N ASP A 87 -34.68 -20.19 6.32
CA ASP A 87 -36.07 -19.84 6.02
C ASP A 87 -37.04 -20.97 6.40
N PHE A 88 -36.66 -22.24 6.23
CA PHE A 88 -37.44 -23.37 6.73
C PHE A 88 -37.56 -23.36 8.27
N ILE A 89 -36.46 -23.13 8.99
CA ILE A 89 -36.47 -23.01 10.46
C ILE A 89 -37.34 -21.83 10.91
N ARG A 90 -37.31 -20.71 10.17
CA ARG A 90 -38.19 -19.57 10.42
C ARG A 90 -39.66 -19.91 10.16
N GLY A 91 -39.94 -20.64 9.09
CA GLY A 91 -41.26 -21.16 8.77
C GLY A 91 -41.80 -22.06 9.88
N GLU A 92 -40.95 -22.93 10.41
CA GLU A 92 -41.30 -23.81 11.53
C GLU A 92 -41.63 -23.02 12.80
N ARG A 93 -40.81 -22.02 13.14
CA ARG A 93 -41.07 -21.17 14.31
C ARG A 93 -42.39 -20.41 14.18
N ARG A 94 -42.79 -20.03 12.96
CA ARG A 94 -44.11 -19.41 12.67
C ARG A 94 -45.25 -20.43 12.70
N SER A 95 -44.96 -21.70 12.41
CA SER A 95 -45.96 -22.78 12.32
C SER A 95 -46.47 -23.26 13.69
N GLY A 96 -45.77 -22.88 14.77
CA GLY A 96 -46.08 -23.23 16.15
C GLY A 96 -45.27 -24.40 16.71
N GLY A 97 -44.24 -24.90 16.01
CA GLY A 97 -43.41 -26.00 16.50
C GLY A 97 -44.02 -27.38 16.22
N ARG A 98 -44.01 -27.82 14.96
CA ARG A 98 -44.51 -29.11 14.48
C ARG A 98 -43.41 -30.17 14.39
N LEU A 99 -42.14 -29.81 14.49
CA LEU A 99 -41.00 -30.73 14.42
C LEU A 99 -40.87 -31.54 15.72
N PHE A 100 -41.04 -32.85 15.60
CA PHE A 100 -40.87 -33.76 16.73
C PHE A 100 -39.39 -34.04 17.01
N GLY A 101 -39.00 -34.05 18.28
CA GLY A 101 -37.60 -34.27 18.69
C GLY A 101 -36.70 -33.05 18.49
N TRP A 102 -37.27 -31.87 18.24
CA TRP A 102 -36.55 -30.61 18.19
C TRP A 102 -36.02 -30.20 19.59
N PRO A 103 -34.77 -29.74 19.74
CA PRO A 103 -33.75 -29.53 18.70
C PRO A 103 -32.77 -30.70 18.49
N ALA A 104 -32.70 -31.66 19.42
CA ALA A 104 -31.62 -32.64 19.50
C ALA A 104 -31.44 -33.53 18.24
N ALA A 105 -32.52 -33.83 17.51
CA ALA A 105 -32.45 -34.64 16.29
C ALA A 105 -32.10 -33.85 15.01
N TYR A 106 -31.91 -32.54 15.11
CA TYR A 106 -31.76 -31.61 13.98
C TYR A 106 -30.41 -30.90 14.05
N VAL A 107 -29.45 -31.41 13.28
CA VAL A 107 -28.06 -30.96 13.31
C VAL A 107 -27.56 -30.71 11.90
N CYS A 108 -26.72 -29.69 11.73
CA CYS A 108 -26.04 -29.39 10.48
C CYS A 108 -25.02 -30.50 10.13
N GLU A 109 -25.10 -31.03 8.91
CA GLU A 109 -24.06 -31.90 8.34
C GLU A 109 -23.10 -31.10 7.46
N TYR A 110 -23.64 -30.13 6.71
CA TYR A 110 -22.87 -29.26 5.81
C TYR A 110 -23.19 -27.78 6.07
N PRO A 111 -22.27 -26.85 5.76
CA PRO A 111 -20.87 -27.06 5.38
C PRO A 111 -20.00 -27.53 6.55
N GLU A 112 -18.79 -28.05 6.30
CA GLU A 112 -17.88 -28.62 7.33
C GLU A 112 -17.64 -27.68 8.53
N GLY A 113 -17.57 -26.36 8.30
CA GLY A 113 -17.37 -25.39 9.39
C GLY A 113 -18.55 -25.24 10.36
N LEU A 114 -19.73 -25.75 10.00
CA LEU A 114 -20.94 -25.78 10.83
C LEU A 114 -21.37 -27.20 11.16
N ARG A 115 -20.57 -28.22 10.83
CA ARG A 115 -20.94 -29.60 11.08
C ARG A 115 -21.09 -29.85 12.59
N GLY A 116 -22.19 -30.47 12.98
CA GLY A 116 -22.50 -30.74 14.39
C GLY A 116 -23.25 -29.62 15.12
N THR A 117 -23.48 -28.46 14.51
CA THR A 117 -24.28 -27.40 15.15
C THR A 117 -25.77 -27.71 15.10
N GLU A 118 -26.48 -27.58 16.21
CA GLU A 118 -27.94 -27.73 16.26
C GLU A 118 -28.64 -26.66 15.41
N LEU A 119 -29.71 -27.04 14.70
CA LEU A 119 -30.46 -26.10 13.87
C LEU A 119 -31.11 -24.95 14.67
N LYS A 120 -31.27 -25.11 15.99
CA LYS A 120 -31.75 -24.05 16.88
C LYS A 120 -30.73 -22.92 17.03
N ASP A 121 -29.45 -23.25 17.05
CA ASP A 121 -28.35 -22.30 17.27
C ASP A 121 -27.75 -21.80 15.95
N PHE A 122 -28.14 -22.41 14.82
CA PHE A 122 -27.76 -21.96 13.49
C PHE A 122 -28.44 -20.63 13.12
N HIS A 123 -27.64 -19.58 12.93
CA HIS A 123 -28.10 -18.29 12.44
C HIS A 123 -27.09 -17.68 11.45
N LEU A 124 -27.52 -17.44 10.20
CA LEU A 124 -26.76 -16.62 9.25
C LEU A 124 -27.28 -15.18 9.25
N SER A 125 -26.36 -14.21 9.11
CA SER A 125 -26.70 -12.80 9.01
C SER A 125 -27.53 -12.51 7.74
N GLN A 126 -28.45 -11.54 7.81
CA GLN A 126 -29.22 -11.12 6.62
C GLN A 126 -28.33 -10.62 5.49
N LEU A 127 -27.16 -10.08 5.81
CA LEU A 127 -26.16 -9.65 4.84
C LEU A 127 -25.55 -10.84 4.08
N ALA A 128 -25.25 -11.94 4.77
CA ALA A 128 -24.73 -13.15 4.13
C ALA A 128 -25.77 -13.84 3.23
N CYS A 129 -27.06 -13.71 3.57
CA CYS A 129 -28.14 -14.36 2.82
C CYS A 129 -28.68 -13.55 1.64
N ASN A 130 -28.43 -12.25 1.59
CA ASN A 130 -28.82 -11.41 0.47
C ASN A 130 -27.60 -10.98 -0.35
N MET A 131 -27.34 -11.69 -1.44
CA MET A 131 -26.24 -11.40 -2.36
C MET A 131 -26.27 -9.97 -2.90
N THR A 132 -27.45 -9.37 -3.10
CA THR A 132 -27.54 -7.98 -3.57
C THR A 132 -27.07 -7.00 -2.51
N LEU A 133 -27.47 -7.20 -1.24
CA LEU A 133 -27.06 -6.38 -0.12
C LEU A 133 -25.56 -6.51 0.16
N LEU A 134 -25.03 -7.74 0.05
CA LEU A 134 -23.60 -8.02 0.17
C LEU A 134 -22.79 -7.25 -0.88
N LEU A 135 -23.23 -7.28 -2.14
CA LEU A 135 -22.55 -6.58 -3.23
C LEU A 135 -22.61 -5.05 -3.06
N VAL A 136 -23.77 -4.51 -2.68
CA VAL A 136 -23.94 -3.06 -2.45
C VAL A 136 -23.07 -2.58 -1.30
N THR A 137 -23.06 -3.29 -0.18
CA THR A 137 -22.22 -2.93 0.98
C THR A 137 -20.74 -3.04 0.68
N ALA A 138 -20.29 -4.09 -0.03
CA ALA A 138 -18.91 -4.22 -0.48
C ALA A 138 -18.52 -3.06 -1.41
N LEU A 139 -19.36 -2.72 -2.39
CA LEU A 139 -19.10 -1.61 -3.32
C LEU A 139 -18.95 -0.28 -2.56
N LEU A 140 -19.84 0.02 -1.61
CA LEU A 140 -19.76 1.24 -0.81
C LEU A 140 -18.47 1.31 0.01
N LEU A 141 -18.08 0.22 0.66
CA LEU A 141 -16.82 0.16 1.42
C LEU A 141 -15.60 0.36 0.53
N THR A 142 -15.60 -0.23 -0.67
CA THR A 142 -14.51 -0.02 -1.64
C THR A 142 -14.43 1.43 -2.13
N LEU A 143 -15.58 2.07 -2.39
CA LEU A 143 -15.64 3.48 -2.77
C LEU A 143 -15.09 4.40 -1.68
N VAL A 144 -15.44 4.16 -0.42
CA VAL A 144 -14.93 4.92 0.73
C VAL A 144 -13.42 4.73 0.88
N LEU A 145 -12.92 3.50 0.73
CA LEU A 145 -11.49 3.22 0.79
C LEU A 145 -10.72 3.96 -0.31
N VAL A 146 -11.22 3.90 -1.55
CA VAL A 146 -10.61 4.61 -2.69
C VAL A 146 -10.61 6.12 -2.45
N ALA A 147 -11.71 6.70 -1.96
CA ALA A 147 -11.78 8.11 -1.63
C ALA A 147 -10.79 8.51 -0.53
N ALA A 148 -10.68 7.71 0.53
CA ALA A 148 -9.73 7.94 1.62
C ALA A 148 -8.27 7.89 1.14
N VAL A 149 -7.92 6.89 0.32
CA VAL A 149 -6.58 6.78 -0.28
C VAL A 149 -6.30 7.96 -1.21
N ALA A 150 -7.25 8.34 -2.06
CA ALA A 150 -7.11 9.50 -2.94
C ALA A 150 -6.89 10.79 -2.14
N PHE A 151 -7.66 10.99 -1.07
CA PHE A 151 -7.48 12.12 -0.16
C PHE A 151 -6.10 12.11 0.49
N LEU A 152 -5.64 10.96 1.00
CA LEU A 152 -4.31 10.82 1.58
C LEU A 152 -3.21 11.13 0.56
N CYS A 153 -3.34 10.65 -0.68
CA CYS A 153 -2.41 10.94 -1.77
C CYS A 153 -2.36 12.43 -2.11
N ILE A 154 -3.50 13.14 -2.04
CA ILE A 154 -3.55 14.60 -2.24
C ILE A 154 -2.89 15.32 -1.07
N CYS A 155 -3.20 14.95 0.18
CA CYS A 155 -2.60 15.57 1.37
C CYS A 155 -1.09 15.34 1.49
N LEU A 156 -0.58 14.20 0.99
CA LEU A 156 0.84 13.85 1.00
C LEU A 156 1.58 14.31 -0.28
N ASP A 157 0.97 15.18 -1.09
CA ASP A 157 1.54 15.74 -2.32
C ASP A 157 2.07 14.68 -3.32
N VAL A 158 1.52 13.46 -3.31
CA VAL A 158 1.92 12.38 -4.23
C VAL A 158 1.85 12.81 -5.71
N PRO A 159 0.83 13.57 -6.17
CA PRO A 159 0.81 14.09 -7.54
C PRO A 159 2.02 14.96 -7.89
N TRP A 160 2.58 15.70 -6.92
CA TRP A 160 3.79 16.49 -7.11
C TRP A 160 5.01 15.57 -7.30
N TYR A 161 5.16 14.54 -6.46
CA TYR A 161 6.23 13.54 -6.60
C TYR A 161 6.13 12.73 -7.90
N VAL A 162 4.92 12.37 -8.35
CA VAL A 162 4.69 11.67 -9.62
C VAL A 162 5.04 12.57 -10.81
N ARG A 163 4.67 13.85 -10.78
CA ARG A 163 5.10 14.83 -11.81
C ARG A 163 6.62 15.01 -11.84
N MET A 164 7.25 15.10 -10.67
CA MET A 164 8.70 15.22 -10.52
C MET A 164 9.43 13.98 -11.08
N THR A 165 8.97 12.78 -10.74
CA THR A 165 9.54 11.52 -11.24
C THR A 165 9.28 11.31 -12.73
N TRP A 166 8.13 11.75 -13.26
CA TRP A 166 7.86 11.77 -14.69
C TRP A 166 8.79 12.71 -15.45
N GLN A 167 8.97 13.94 -14.96
CA GLN A 167 9.93 14.89 -15.53
C GLN A 167 11.37 14.34 -15.47
N TRP A 168 11.74 13.69 -14.37
CA TRP A 168 13.04 13.06 -14.20
C TRP A 168 13.28 11.86 -15.12
N THR A 169 12.27 11.01 -15.33
CA THR A 169 12.38 9.90 -16.28
C THR A 169 12.40 10.39 -17.72
N GLN A 170 11.71 11.49 -18.02
CA GLN A 170 11.75 12.14 -19.33
C GLN A 170 13.12 12.78 -19.60
N THR A 171 13.74 13.45 -18.62
CA THR A 171 15.10 13.98 -18.74
C THR A 171 16.13 12.85 -18.84
N LYS A 172 15.98 11.78 -18.06
CA LYS A 172 16.83 10.59 -18.16
C LYS A 172 16.70 9.88 -19.51
N ARG A 173 15.49 9.78 -20.08
CA ARG A 173 15.29 9.27 -21.45
C ARG A 173 15.88 10.19 -22.52
N ARG A 174 15.81 11.51 -22.34
CA ARG A 174 16.48 12.47 -23.24
C ARG A 174 18.01 12.36 -23.15
N ALA A 175 18.56 12.18 -21.95
CA ALA A 175 19.98 11.93 -21.73
C ALA A 175 20.43 10.54 -22.26
N TRP A 176 19.53 9.56 -22.31
CA TRP A 176 19.79 8.26 -22.92
C TRP A 176 19.75 8.33 -24.45
N HIS A 177 18.77 9.04 -25.03
CA HIS A 177 18.63 9.17 -26.49
C HIS A 177 19.64 10.14 -27.11
N ASN A 178 20.09 11.13 -26.36
CA ASN A 178 21.25 11.96 -26.68
C ASN A 178 22.34 11.63 -25.67
N PRO A 179 23.06 10.50 -25.82
CA PRO A 179 24.28 10.31 -25.06
C PRO A 179 25.18 11.50 -25.38
N PRO A 180 25.74 12.22 -24.38
CA PRO A 180 26.80 13.16 -24.68
C PRO A 180 27.86 12.37 -25.44
N GLY A 181 28.21 12.87 -26.63
CA GLY A 181 29.32 12.32 -27.39
C GLY A 181 30.50 12.16 -26.46
N ASP A 182 31.16 11.02 -26.56
CA ASP A 182 32.36 10.64 -25.81
C ASP A 182 33.53 11.56 -26.25
N GLU A 183 33.43 12.85 -25.95
CA GLU A 183 34.57 13.74 -25.85
C GLU A 183 35.13 13.50 -24.46
N GLY A 184 36.21 12.74 -24.38
CA GLY A 184 36.95 12.51 -23.14
C GLY A 184 37.05 13.82 -22.34
N THR A 185 36.73 13.75 -21.05
CA THR A 185 36.54 14.89 -20.16
C THR A 185 37.80 15.76 -20.13
N VAL A 186 37.90 16.73 -21.04
CA VAL A 186 38.94 17.75 -21.01
C VAL A 186 38.59 18.65 -19.84
N LEU A 187 39.35 18.54 -18.76
CA LEU A 187 39.25 19.45 -17.62
C LEU A 187 39.54 20.87 -18.12
N GLN A 188 38.53 21.75 -18.05
CA GLN A 188 38.63 23.15 -18.51
C GLN A 188 39.07 24.08 -17.38
N PHE A 189 38.85 23.67 -16.13
CA PHE A 189 39.11 24.46 -14.94
C PHE A 189 39.93 23.66 -13.92
N HIS A 190 40.73 24.37 -13.16
CA HIS A 190 41.48 23.80 -12.04
C HIS A 190 40.57 23.61 -10.82
N ALA A 191 39.66 24.57 -10.56
CA ALA A 191 38.71 24.45 -9.48
C ALA A 191 37.36 25.12 -9.78
N PHE A 192 36.29 24.52 -9.31
CA PHE A 192 34.96 25.13 -9.22
C PHE A 192 34.80 25.78 -7.85
N ILE A 193 34.24 26.99 -7.77
CA ILE A 193 33.93 27.66 -6.49
C ILE A 193 32.42 27.78 -6.30
N SER A 194 31.93 27.21 -5.20
CA SER A 194 30.57 27.34 -4.72
C SER A 194 30.51 28.19 -3.46
N TYR A 195 29.70 29.25 -3.46
CA TYR A 195 29.54 30.20 -2.36
C TYR A 195 28.14 30.84 -2.38
N SER A 196 27.71 31.46 -1.28
CA SER A 196 26.44 32.20 -1.20
C SER A 196 26.60 33.60 -1.75
N GLU A 197 25.60 34.14 -2.43
CA GLU A 197 25.63 35.52 -2.93
C GLU A 197 25.93 36.55 -1.83
N ARG A 198 25.52 36.28 -0.58
CA ARG A 198 25.82 37.12 0.59
C ARG A 198 27.31 37.17 0.94
N ASP A 199 28.06 36.14 0.57
CA ASP A 199 29.50 36.02 0.81
C ASP A 199 30.32 36.44 -0.42
N SER A 200 29.66 36.92 -1.48
CA SER A 200 30.26 37.32 -2.77
C SER A 200 31.34 38.40 -2.60
N SER A 201 31.19 39.29 -1.64
CA SER A 201 32.15 40.36 -1.36
C SER A 201 33.52 39.79 -0.95
N TRP A 202 33.57 38.78 -0.08
CA TRP A 202 34.82 38.13 0.31
C TRP A 202 35.37 37.29 -0.85
N VAL A 203 34.51 36.54 -1.55
CA VAL A 203 34.97 35.69 -2.65
C VAL A 203 35.60 36.50 -3.78
N LYS A 204 34.97 37.60 -4.20
CA LYS A 204 35.45 38.43 -5.31
C LYS A 204 36.66 39.29 -4.96
N ASN A 205 36.78 39.74 -3.71
CA ASN A 205 37.85 40.65 -3.29
C ASN A 205 39.04 39.94 -2.65
N GLU A 206 38.83 38.78 -2.03
CA GLU A 206 39.89 38.02 -1.33
C GLU A 206 40.18 36.71 -2.06
N LEU A 207 39.21 35.80 -2.19
CA LEU A 207 39.46 34.43 -2.70
C LEU A 207 39.94 34.42 -4.16
N ILE A 208 39.15 34.98 -5.08
CA ILE A 208 39.43 34.95 -6.52
C ILE A 208 40.76 35.65 -6.82
N PRO A 209 41.04 36.89 -6.34
CA PRO A 209 42.30 37.56 -6.62
C PRO A 209 43.52 36.81 -6.08
N ASN A 210 43.42 36.13 -4.93
CA ASN A 210 44.55 35.35 -4.38
C ASN A 210 44.81 34.02 -5.10
N LEU A 211 43.85 33.53 -5.90
CA LEU A 211 43.98 32.30 -6.70
C LEU A 211 44.30 32.57 -8.18
N GLU A 212 43.77 33.66 -8.73
CA GLU A 212 44.00 34.06 -10.13
C GLU A 212 45.26 34.94 -10.31
N LYS A 213 45.72 35.67 -9.28
CA LYS A 213 46.92 36.51 -9.35
C LYS A 213 48.14 35.79 -8.78
N GLY A 214 49.15 35.54 -9.62
CA GLY A 214 50.46 34.99 -9.22
C GLY A 214 51.05 34.04 -10.27
N GLU A 215 52.21 33.45 -9.97
CA GLU A 215 52.75 32.34 -10.76
C GLU A 215 51.92 31.07 -10.49
N GLY A 216 51.35 30.47 -11.55
CA GLY A 216 50.44 29.33 -11.45
C GLY A 216 48.94 29.71 -11.40
N CYS A 217 48.49 30.60 -12.30
CA CYS A 217 47.09 31.06 -12.36
C CYS A 217 46.09 29.89 -12.41
N VAL A 218 45.27 29.79 -11.37
CA VAL A 218 44.22 28.77 -11.27
C VAL A 218 43.02 29.23 -12.11
N GLN A 219 42.65 28.44 -13.12
CA GLN A 219 41.40 28.68 -13.88
C GLN A 219 40.20 28.24 -13.03
N LEU A 220 39.31 29.19 -12.73
CA LEU A 220 38.18 28.97 -11.84
C LEU A 220 36.85 28.92 -12.61
N CYS A 221 36.00 27.93 -12.30
CA CYS A 221 34.60 27.92 -12.71
C CYS A 221 33.77 28.63 -11.64
N GLN A 222 33.11 29.72 -12.01
CA GLN A 222 32.28 30.54 -11.12
C GLN A 222 30.85 30.61 -11.64
N HIS A 223 29.87 30.51 -10.74
CA HIS A 223 28.46 30.55 -11.10
C HIS A 223 28.04 31.84 -11.85
N GLU A 224 28.59 33.00 -11.48
CA GLU A 224 28.23 34.28 -12.13
C GLU A 224 28.84 34.46 -13.52
N ARG A 225 29.97 33.80 -13.81
CA ARG A 225 30.73 33.98 -15.07
C ARG A 225 30.43 32.88 -16.09
N ASN A 226 30.24 31.65 -15.62
CA ASN A 226 30.29 30.46 -16.47
C ASN A 226 28.93 29.77 -16.63
N PHE A 227 27.88 30.24 -15.93
CA PHE A 227 26.55 29.65 -16.07
C PHE A 227 25.91 30.08 -17.38
N ILE A 228 25.33 29.11 -18.08
CA ILE A 228 24.68 29.35 -19.36
C ILE A 228 23.21 29.69 -19.08
N PRO A 229 22.72 30.87 -19.51
CA PRO A 229 21.30 31.21 -19.40
C PRO A 229 20.42 30.18 -20.13
N GLY A 230 19.29 29.82 -19.53
CA GLY A 230 18.37 28.81 -20.07
C GLY A 230 18.63 27.37 -19.62
N LYS A 231 19.76 27.09 -18.96
CA LYS A 231 19.98 25.83 -18.22
C LYS A 231 19.55 25.97 -16.76
N SER A 232 19.17 24.86 -16.12
CA SER A 232 18.85 24.89 -14.69
C SER A 232 20.10 25.19 -13.84
N ILE A 233 19.92 25.82 -12.67
CA ILE A 233 21.02 26.11 -11.72
C ILE A 233 21.78 24.82 -11.37
N VAL A 234 21.05 23.73 -11.13
CA VAL A 234 21.62 22.42 -10.83
C VAL A 234 22.46 21.90 -12.00
N GLU A 235 21.95 21.96 -13.24
CA GLU A 235 22.70 21.53 -14.43
C GLU A 235 23.98 22.34 -14.64
N ASN A 236 23.92 23.65 -14.41
CA ASN A 236 25.08 24.53 -14.48
C ASN A 236 26.14 24.19 -13.41
N ILE A 237 25.70 23.89 -12.18
CA ILE A 237 26.58 23.40 -11.11
C ILE A 237 27.28 22.09 -11.52
N ILE A 238 26.51 21.11 -12.00
CA ILE A 238 27.03 19.79 -12.41
C ILE A 238 28.09 19.95 -13.50
N ASN A 239 27.81 20.76 -14.51
CA ASN A 239 28.72 21.03 -15.61
C ASN A 239 30.03 21.69 -15.12
N CYS A 240 29.96 22.64 -14.16
CA CYS A 240 31.16 23.22 -13.56
C CYS A 240 31.96 22.17 -12.76
N ILE A 241 31.28 21.28 -12.02
CA ILE A 241 31.94 20.22 -11.24
C ILE A 241 32.67 19.24 -12.15
N GLU A 242 32.02 18.76 -13.22
CA GLU A 242 32.60 17.78 -14.15
C GLU A 242 33.77 18.34 -14.97
N LYS A 243 33.75 19.65 -15.25
CA LYS A 243 34.81 20.34 -15.99
C LYS A 243 35.95 20.85 -15.10
N SER A 244 35.86 20.69 -13.79
CA SER A 244 36.85 21.19 -12.82
C SER A 244 37.59 20.04 -12.14
N TYR A 245 38.89 20.20 -11.93
CA TYR A 245 39.70 19.19 -11.23
C TYR A 245 39.37 19.08 -9.74
N LYS A 246 39.12 20.23 -9.10
CA LYS A 246 38.69 20.33 -7.69
C LYS A 246 37.36 21.08 -7.59
N SER A 247 36.64 20.87 -6.49
CA SER A 247 35.47 21.65 -6.11
C SER A 247 35.68 22.26 -4.73
N ILE A 248 35.64 23.59 -4.65
CA ILE A 248 35.84 24.39 -3.45
C ILE A 248 34.47 24.88 -2.96
N PHE A 249 34.14 24.60 -1.71
CA PHE A 249 32.91 25.06 -1.06
C PHE A 249 33.26 26.08 0.03
N VAL A 250 32.73 27.30 -0.10
CA VAL A 250 32.86 28.35 0.92
C VAL A 250 31.68 28.24 1.87
N LEU A 251 31.93 27.61 3.01
CA LEU A 251 30.94 27.33 4.04
C LEU A 251 30.78 28.53 4.99
N SER A 252 29.54 28.97 5.11
CA SER A 252 29.08 30.01 6.03
C SER A 252 27.64 29.69 6.48
N PRO A 253 27.09 30.35 7.52
CA PRO A 253 25.68 30.25 7.83
C PRO A 253 24.77 30.59 6.64
N ASN A 254 25.14 31.57 5.81
CA ASN A 254 24.39 31.96 4.61
C ASN A 254 24.36 30.82 3.59
N PHE A 255 25.51 30.18 3.35
CA PHE A 255 25.65 29.08 2.41
C PHE A 255 24.78 27.87 2.78
N VAL A 256 24.71 27.52 4.06
CA VAL A 256 23.89 26.41 4.54
C VAL A 256 22.39 26.67 4.35
N GLN A 257 21.97 27.93 4.49
CA GLN A 257 20.56 28.31 4.38
C GLN A 257 20.09 28.45 2.93
N SER A 258 20.91 28.98 2.02
CA SER A 258 20.49 29.25 0.63
C SER A 258 20.94 28.18 -0.36
N GLU A 259 22.22 27.78 -0.32
CA GLU A 259 22.83 27.03 -1.42
C GLU A 259 22.86 25.52 -1.18
N TRP A 260 23.10 25.08 0.06
CA TRP A 260 23.36 23.67 0.38
C TRP A 260 22.23 22.72 -0.06
N CYS A 261 20.99 23.21 -0.14
CA CYS A 261 19.85 22.40 -0.57
C CYS A 261 20.01 21.86 -2.00
N HIS A 262 20.63 22.62 -2.91
CA HIS A 262 20.88 22.17 -4.29
C HIS A 262 21.89 21.01 -4.34
N TYR A 263 22.78 20.97 -3.36
CA TYR A 263 23.92 20.07 -3.30
C TYR A 263 23.61 18.76 -2.58
N GLU A 264 22.77 18.78 -1.54
CA GLU A 264 22.46 17.57 -0.74
C GLU A 264 21.92 16.43 -1.62
N LEU A 265 21.00 16.74 -2.54
CA LEU A 265 20.41 15.74 -3.44
C LEU A 265 21.40 15.26 -4.51
N TYR A 266 22.17 16.17 -5.10
CA TYR A 266 23.18 15.80 -6.10
C TYR A 266 24.27 14.91 -5.48
N PHE A 267 24.74 15.26 -4.28
CA PHE A 267 25.77 14.49 -3.58
C PHE A 267 25.27 13.19 -2.98
N ALA A 268 23.97 13.02 -2.72
CA ALA A 268 23.42 11.71 -2.33
C ALA A 268 23.62 10.66 -3.43
N HIS A 269 23.65 11.07 -4.70
CA HIS A 269 23.74 10.17 -5.85
C HIS A 269 25.12 10.14 -6.53
N HIS A 270 25.95 11.18 -6.39
CA HIS A 270 27.27 11.25 -7.01
C HIS A 270 28.44 11.00 -6.04
N LYS A 271 29.46 10.29 -6.54
CA LYS A 271 30.65 9.82 -5.81
C LYS A 271 31.67 10.93 -5.46
N LEU A 272 31.33 12.20 -5.73
CA LEU A 272 32.20 13.38 -5.53
C LEU A 272 32.68 13.58 -4.08
N PHE A 273 32.00 12.95 -3.11
CA PHE A 273 32.31 12.96 -1.67
C PHE A 273 32.58 11.55 -1.14
N SER A 274 32.90 10.58 -2.00
CA SER A 274 33.39 9.29 -1.50
C SER A 274 34.66 9.52 -0.70
N GLU A 275 34.83 8.77 0.38
CA GLU A 275 35.71 9.11 1.51
C GLU A 275 37.21 9.25 1.19
N ASN A 276 37.62 8.95 -0.05
CA ASN A 276 39.01 9.00 -0.54
C ASN A 276 39.26 10.00 -1.69
N SER A 277 38.30 10.85 -2.06
CA SER A 277 38.51 11.76 -3.19
C SER A 277 39.09 13.10 -2.74
N ASN A 278 40.38 13.34 -3.04
CA ASN A 278 41.05 14.65 -2.91
C ASN A 278 40.42 15.76 -3.78
N SER A 279 39.28 15.51 -4.44
CA SER A 279 38.58 16.44 -5.34
C SER A 279 37.81 17.53 -4.61
N LEU A 280 37.54 17.37 -3.31
CA LEU A 280 36.74 18.33 -2.54
C LEU A 280 37.61 19.13 -1.57
N ILE A 281 37.43 20.45 -1.58
CA ILE A 281 38.05 21.37 -0.64
C ILE A 281 36.94 22.15 0.07
N LEU A 282 36.93 22.13 1.40
CA LEU A 282 35.99 22.88 2.22
C LEU A 282 36.71 24.06 2.87
N ILE A 283 36.19 25.27 2.68
CA ILE A 283 36.66 26.47 3.37
C ILE A 283 35.57 26.87 4.37
N LEU A 284 35.91 26.98 5.65
CA LEU A 284 35.01 27.52 6.66
C LEU A 284 35.26 29.02 6.82
N LEU A 285 34.42 29.83 6.19
CA LEU A 285 34.53 31.30 6.21
C LEU A 285 34.10 31.86 7.57
N GLU A 286 33.00 31.33 8.11
CA GLU A 286 32.46 31.68 9.43
C GLU A 286 32.05 30.42 10.18
N PRO A 287 32.19 30.38 11.52
CA PRO A 287 31.77 29.22 12.30
C PRO A 287 30.25 29.02 12.15
N ILE A 288 29.85 27.79 11.84
CA ILE A 288 28.45 27.42 11.63
C ILE A 288 27.92 26.76 12.89
N PRO A 289 27.00 27.39 13.64
CA PRO A 289 26.38 26.77 14.79
C PRO A 289 25.59 25.50 14.41
N PRO A 290 25.63 24.42 15.21
CA PRO A 290 24.97 23.16 14.88
C PRO A 290 23.47 23.27 14.63
N TYR A 291 22.80 24.23 15.29
CA TYR A 291 21.35 24.46 15.17
C TYR A 291 20.94 25.04 13.82
N ILE A 292 21.87 25.66 13.07
CA ILE A 292 21.59 26.20 11.73
C ILE A 292 21.53 25.07 10.70
N ILE A 293 22.19 23.94 10.95
CA ILE A 293 22.26 22.81 10.02
C ILE A 293 20.98 21.96 10.17
N PRO A 294 20.06 21.94 9.19
CA PRO A 294 18.85 21.15 9.24
C PRO A 294 19.11 19.67 9.52
N ALA A 295 18.14 19.01 10.19
CA ALA A 295 18.22 17.60 10.56
C ALA A 295 18.59 16.69 9.36
N ARG A 296 18.00 16.99 8.20
CA ARG A 296 18.10 16.28 6.91
C ARG A 296 19.45 16.37 6.19
N TYR A 297 20.34 17.30 6.54
CA TYR A 297 21.64 17.46 5.85
C TYR A 297 22.69 16.53 6.47
N HIS A 298 22.51 15.22 6.27
CA HIS A 298 23.36 14.20 6.87
C HIS A 298 24.80 14.30 6.38
N LYS A 299 24.98 14.63 5.09
CA LYS A 299 26.30 14.69 4.48
C LYS A 299 27.12 15.87 4.98
N LEU A 300 26.51 17.04 5.09
CA LEU A 300 27.14 18.22 5.69
C LEU A 300 27.60 17.94 7.12
N LYS A 301 26.73 17.32 7.93
CA LYS A 301 27.06 16.96 9.32
C LYS A 301 28.26 16.03 9.40
N ALA A 302 28.32 15.01 8.54
CA ALA A 302 29.44 14.10 8.49
C ALA A 302 30.76 14.81 8.13
N LEU A 303 30.73 15.75 7.18
CA LEU A 303 31.91 16.54 6.78
C LEU A 303 32.38 17.48 7.90
N MET A 304 31.43 18.14 8.57
CA MET A 304 31.73 19.01 9.71
C MET A 304 32.29 18.23 10.89
N ALA A 305 31.82 17.00 11.11
CA ALA A 305 32.35 16.11 12.15
C ALA A 305 33.80 15.68 11.88
N LYS A 306 34.17 15.46 10.61
CA LYS A 306 35.54 15.06 10.21
C LYS A 306 36.59 16.19 10.37
N ARG A 307 36.17 17.45 10.53
CA ARG A 307 37.04 18.64 10.66
C ARG A 307 38.08 18.78 9.53
N THR A 308 37.75 18.29 8.34
CA THR A 308 38.60 18.37 7.14
C THR A 308 38.25 19.62 6.33
N TYR A 309 38.43 20.80 6.91
CA TYR A 309 38.19 22.09 6.27
C TYR A 309 39.31 23.09 6.59
N LEU A 310 39.51 24.05 5.70
CA LEU A 310 40.40 25.19 5.90
C LEU A 310 39.60 26.33 6.55
N GLU A 311 39.88 26.63 7.81
CA GLU A 311 39.23 27.73 8.52
C GLU A 311 39.85 29.08 8.15
N TRP A 312 39.01 30.06 7.84
CA TRP A 312 39.45 31.42 7.55
C TRP A 312 39.94 32.11 8.84
N PRO A 313 41.22 32.51 8.92
CA PRO A 313 41.78 33.03 10.17
C PRO A 313 41.32 34.46 10.46
N LYS A 314 40.92 34.70 11.71
CA LYS A 314 40.60 36.04 12.22
C LYS A 314 41.82 36.96 12.25
N GLU A 315 42.99 36.42 12.56
CA GLU A 315 44.25 37.14 12.61
C GLU A 315 44.85 37.31 11.20
N ARG A 316 45.18 38.55 10.82
CA ARG A 316 45.77 38.85 9.50
C ARG A 316 47.12 38.15 9.27
N SER A 317 47.93 37.98 10.31
CA SER A 317 49.23 37.29 10.24
C SER A 317 49.13 35.84 9.78
N LYS A 318 48.00 35.16 10.07
CA LYS A 318 47.76 33.75 9.73
C LYS A 318 47.17 33.56 8.32
N ARG A 319 46.76 34.63 7.64
CA ARG A 319 46.18 34.56 6.28
C ARG A 319 47.16 34.04 5.25
N ALA A 320 48.45 34.36 5.37
CA ALA A 320 49.48 33.85 4.47
C ALA A 320 49.54 32.30 4.48
N LEU A 321 49.44 31.70 5.67
CA LEU A 321 49.40 30.25 5.84
C LEU A 321 48.13 29.64 5.25
N PHE A 322 46.97 30.28 5.45
CA PHE A 322 45.71 29.84 4.83
C PHE A 322 45.84 29.75 3.31
N TRP A 323 46.38 30.79 2.66
CA TRP A 323 46.55 30.80 1.21
C TRP A 323 47.55 29.76 0.71
N ALA A 324 48.63 29.52 1.46
CA ALA A 324 49.60 28.47 1.14
C ALA A 324 48.93 27.08 1.20
N ASN A 325 48.16 26.80 2.25
CA ASN A 325 47.44 25.54 2.41
C ASN A 325 46.35 25.35 1.35
N LEU A 326 45.63 26.42 1.01
CA LEU A 326 44.60 26.37 -0.04
C LEU A 326 45.22 26.08 -1.41
N ARG A 327 46.32 26.76 -1.76
CA ARG A 327 47.04 26.48 -3.01
C ARG A 327 47.57 25.05 -3.05
N ALA A 328 48.18 24.57 -1.97
CA ALA A 328 48.65 23.19 -1.86
C ALA A 328 47.52 22.15 -1.97
N ALA A 329 46.29 22.48 -1.55
CA ALA A 329 45.15 21.60 -1.73
C ALA A 329 44.63 21.56 -3.18
N ILE A 330 44.86 22.64 -3.94
CA ILE A 330 44.45 22.78 -5.35
C ILE A 330 45.50 22.18 -6.30
N SER A 331 46.78 22.50 -6.09
CA SER A 331 47.91 21.99 -6.88
C SER A 331 48.30 20.59 -6.40
N ILE A 332 48.29 19.60 -7.30
CA ILE A 332 49.01 18.33 -7.09
C ILE A 332 50.41 18.48 -7.65
#